data_AF-A0A949KQT6-F1
#
_entry.id   AF-A0A949KQT6-F1
#
_cell.length_a   1.000
_cell.length_b   1.000
_cell.length_c   1.000
_cell.angle_alpha   90.00
_cell.angle_beta   90.00
_cell.angle_gamma   90.00
#
_symmetry.space_group_name_H-M   'P 1'
#
loop_
_entity.id
_entity.type
_entity.pdbx_description
1 polymer ?
#
loop_
_entity_poly.entity_id
_entity_poly.type
_entity_poly.pdbx_seq_one_letter_code
_entity_poly.pdbx_strand_id
1 'polypeptide(L)'
;MAMLAWLGPEEFAQPRSKAAAFLLLNTGHHPQPDPKGVIKHNTALRGWPWAAGSHSWVEPTAMAVLALQANGHADHPRVSEAVRMLMDRRLDHGGWNYGNTVVFGAELDPMPDATGMALAALQGMVSRDDIQSGLDYLLPEFNQCLTPQTFSWGRLGLAAWGVPIGGIDQKVNRILDRQARLGSYDTSALGQLLVALNAPEGIMGLVKKMNRGAI
;
A
#
# COMPACT_ATOMS: atom_id res chain seq x y z
N MET A 1 3.64 -5.25 -8.47
CA MET A 1 4.18 -4.03 -9.13
C MET A 1 4.06 -4.05 -10.64
N ALA A 2 4.43 -5.12 -11.35
CA ALA A 2 4.46 -5.12 -12.82
C ALA A 2 3.14 -4.69 -13.49
N MET A 3 1.98 -5.12 -12.96
CA MET A 3 0.66 -4.69 -13.47
C MET A 3 0.45 -3.17 -13.47
N LEU A 4 0.98 -2.46 -12.47
CA LEU A 4 0.88 -0.99 -12.39
C LEU A 4 1.82 -0.33 -13.41
N ALA A 5 3.02 -0.90 -13.61
CA ALA A 5 3.98 -0.40 -14.59
C ALA A 5 3.53 -0.66 -16.05
N TRP A 6 2.71 -1.67 -16.27
CA TRP A 6 2.20 -2.04 -17.58
C TRP A 6 0.95 -1.29 -18.02
N LEU A 7 0.40 -0.37 -17.22
CA LEU A 7 -0.81 0.39 -17.56
C LEU A 7 -0.59 1.28 -18.80
N GLY A 8 -1.60 1.34 -19.68
CA GLY A 8 -1.52 2.06 -20.96
C GLY A 8 -1.26 1.11 -22.14
N PRO A 9 0.00 0.77 -22.48
CA PRO A 9 0.35 0.09 -23.73
C PRO A 9 -0.40 -1.24 -23.99
N GLU A 10 -0.80 -1.47 -25.24
CA GLU A 10 -1.48 -2.70 -25.67
C GLU A 10 -0.56 -3.93 -25.63
N GLU A 11 0.74 -3.75 -25.86
CA GLU A 11 1.74 -4.83 -25.83
C GLU A 11 1.77 -5.57 -24.48
N PHE A 12 1.37 -4.89 -23.39
CA PHE A 12 1.28 -5.49 -22.07
C PHE A 12 -0.13 -5.96 -21.69
N ALA A 13 -1.13 -5.88 -22.57
CA ALA A 13 -2.50 -6.29 -22.27
C ALA A 13 -2.60 -7.76 -21.84
N GLN A 14 -1.94 -8.67 -22.57
CA GLN A 14 -1.94 -10.09 -22.22
C GLN A 14 -1.20 -10.37 -20.89
N PRO A 15 0.03 -9.86 -20.65
CA PRO A 15 0.68 -9.95 -19.33
C PRO A 15 -0.17 -9.40 -18.18
N ARG A 16 -0.83 -8.24 -18.36
CA ARG A 16 -1.74 -7.65 -17.36
C ARG A 16 -2.90 -8.58 -17.04
N SER A 17 -3.57 -9.11 -18.05
CA SER A 17 -4.70 -10.02 -17.87
C SER A 17 -4.29 -11.31 -17.14
N LYS A 18 -3.15 -11.91 -17.52
CA LYS A 18 -2.61 -13.08 -16.83
C LYS A 18 -2.26 -12.78 -15.36
N ALA A 19 -1.66 -11.63 -15.09
CA ALA A 19 -1.31 -11.22 -13.74
C ALA A 19 -2.55 -10.91 -12.88
N ALA A 20 -3.58 -10.28 -13.44
CA ALA A 20 -4.87 -10.09 -12.78
C ALA A 20 -5.50 -11.43 -12.42
N ALA A 21 -5.58 -12.36 -13.38
CA ALA A 21 -6.10 -13.71 -13.13
C ALA A 21 -5.31 -14.42 -12.02
N PHE A 22 -3.97 -14.31 -12.02
CA PHE A 22 -3.13 -14.85 -10.97
C PHE A 22 -3.51 -14.28 -9.58
N LEU A 23 -3.64 -12.95 -9.45
CA LEU A 23 -4.02 -12.32 -8.18
C LEU A 23 -5.42 -12.75 -7.73
N LEU A 24 -6.38 -12.85 -8.65
CA LEU A 24 -7.75 -13.24 -8.34
C LEU A 24 -7.87 -14.70 -7.88
N LEU A 25 -7.02 -15.60 -8.40
CA LEU A 25 -7.02 -17.02 -8.07
C LEU A 25 -6.17 -17.39 -6.85
N ASN A 26 -5.18 -16.56 -6.49
CA ASN A 26 -4.24 -16.88 -5.41
C ASN A 26 -4.56 -16.13 -4.12
N THR A 27 -4.63 -16.86 -3.02
CA THR A 27 -4.92 -16.28 -1.70
C THR A 27 -3.90 -16.66 -0.63
N GLY A 28 -3.18 -17.78 -0.75
CA GLY A 28 -2.31 -18.28 0.32
C GLY A 28 -3.06 -19.16 1.34
N HIS A 29 -2.47 -19.36 2.52
CA HIS A 29 -3.00 -20.20 3.59
C HIS A 29 -3.67 -19.36 4.69
N HIS A 30 -4.92 -19.71 5.03
CA HIS A 30 -5.77 -18.95 5.96
C HIS A 30 -6.30 -19.88 7.03
N PRO A 31 -5.55 -20.08 8.13
CA PRO A 31 -6.00 -20.93 9.22
C PRO A 31 -7.17 -20.25 9.96
N GLN A 32 -7.99 -21.08 10.62
CA GLN A 32 -9.02 -20.58 11.53
C GLN A 32 -8.39 -19.68 12.61
N PRO A 33 -9.14 -18.68 13.13
CA PRO A 33 -8.67 -17.80 14.19
C PRO A 33 -8.05 -18.59 15.34
N ASP A 34 -6.93 -18.10 15.88
CA ASP A 34 -6.21 -18.80 16.95
C ASP A 34 -7.12 -18.97 18.18
N PRO A 35 -7.50 -20.21 18.55
CA PRO A 35 -8.39 -20.45 19.68
C PRO A 35 -7.76 -20.05 21.01
N LYS A 36 -6.42 -19.87 21.06
CA LYS A 36 -5.71 -19.41 22.26
C LYS A 36 -5.61 -17.88 22.35
N GLY A 37 -5.99 -17.14 21.30
CA GLY A 37 -5.94 -15.69 21.27
C GLY A 37 -4.53 -15.10 21.37
N VAL A 38 -3.49 -15.85 21.00
CA VAL A 38 -2.11 -15.34 20.87
C VAL A 38 -2.08 -14.24 19.83
N ILE A 39 -2.83 -14.44 18.74
CA ILE A 39 -3.00 -13.49 17.65
C ILE A 39 -4.43 -12.94 17.73
N LYS A 40 -4.58 -11.61 17.83
CA LYS A 40 -5.91 -10.98 17.99
C LYS A 40 -6.63 -10.64 16.69
N HIS A 41 -5.94 -10.72 15.56
CA HIS A 41 -6.56 -10.44 14.26
C HIS A 41 -7.19 -11.70 13.63
N ASN A 42 -8.11 -11.52 12.69
CA ASN A 42 -8.84 -12.62 12.09
C ASN A 42 -8.04 -13.36 11.00
N THR A 43 -7.29 -14.39 11.35
CA THR A 43 -6.43 -15.13 10.39
C THR A 43 -7.16 -15.80 9.21
N ALA A 44 -8.50 -15.86 9.24
CA ALA A 44 -9.31 -16.40 8.13
C ALA A 44 -9.58 -15.37 7.01
N LEU A 45 -9.39 -14.06 7.26
CA LEU A 45 -9.55 -13.03 6.23
C LEU A 45 -8.46 -13.13 5.18
N ARG A 46 -8.88 -13.17 3.90
CA ARG A 46 -7.97 -13.46 2.79
C ARG A 46 -7.41 -12.17 2.20
N GLY A 47 -6.14 -11.92 2.45
CA GLY A 47 -5.29 -10.99 1.71
C GLY A 47 -4.36 -11.75 0.76
N TRP A 48 -3.21 -11.18 0.45
CA TRP A 48 -2.16 -11.87 -0.30
C TRP A 48 -0.93 -12.12 0.58
N PRO A 49 -0.23 -13.24 0.39
CA PRO A 49 1.02 -13.52 1.07
C PRO A 49 2.22 -12.98 0.30
N TRP A 50 3.38 -12.88 0.96
CA TRP A 50 4.66 -12.68 0.26
C TRP A 50 5.12 -13.93 -0.49
N ALA A 51 4.82 -15.11 0.06
CA ALA A 51 5.24 -16.40 -0.49
C ALA A 51 4.03 -17.32 -0.69
N ALA A 52 4.09 -18.16 -1.73
CA ALA A 52 3.02 -19.12 -1.99
C ALA A 52 2.79 -20.03 -0.77
N GLY A 53 1.52 -20.25 -0.43
CA GLY A 53 1.13 -21.10 0.69
C GLY A 53 1.37 -20.51 2.09
N SER A 54 1.73 -19.23 2.22
CA SER A 54 1.89 -18.57 3.52
C SER A 54 0.73 -17.64 3.88
N HIS A 55 0.83 -16.98 5.04
CA HIS A 55 -0.19 -16.10 5.60
C HIS A 55 -0.33 -14.77 4.84
N SER A 56 -1.49 -14.12 4.96
CA SER A 56 -1.74 -12.80 4.35
C SER A 56 -1.04 -11.68 5.11
N TRP A 57 -0.47 -10.72 4.39
CA TRP A 57 0.24 -9.58 4.98
C TRP A 57 -0.23 -8.25 4.38
N VAL A 58 -0.01 -7.14 5.08
CA VAL A 58 -0.51 -5.81 4.70
C VAL A 58 0.06 -5.36 3.36
N GLU A 59 1.39 -5.35 3.22
CA GLU A 59 2.07 -4.89 2.01
C GLU A 59 1.62 -5.63 0.73
N PRO A 60 1.73 -6.96 0.62
CA PRO A 60 1.29 -7.68 -0.58
C PRO A 60 -0.21 -7.52 -0.83
N THR A 61 -1.02 -7.40 0.22
CA THR A 61 -2.46 -7.16 0.08
C THR A 61 -2.76 -5.78 -0.48
N ALA A 62 -2.15 -4.73 0.07
CA ALA A 62 -2.30 -3.37 -0.42
C ALA A 62 -1.85 -3.25 -1.89
N MET A 63 -0.72 -3.87 -2.24
CA MET A 63 -0.21 -3.88 -3.61
C MET A 63 -1.13 -4.62 -4.59
N ALA A 64 -1.72 -5.75 -4.18
CA ALA A 64 -2.67 -6.48 -5.01
C ALA A 64 -3.98 -5.70 -5.18
N VAL A 65 -4.48 -5.08 -4.11
CA VAL A 65 -5.67 -4.21 -4.16
C VAL A 65 -5.45 -3.04 -5.11
N LEU A 66 -4.33 -2.33 -5.02
CA LEU A 66 -3.98 -1.25 -5.96
C LEU A 66 -3.90 -1.73 -7.40
N ALA A 67 -3.23 -2.86 -7.64
CA ALA A 67 -3.08 -3.41 -8.98
C ALA A 67 -4.44 -3.84 -9.60
N LEU A 68 -5.30 -4.49 -8.82
CA LEU A 68 -6.62 -4.92 -9.27
C LEU A 68 -7.54 -3.73 -9.52
N GLN A 69 -7.55 -2.72 -8.63
CA GLN A 69 -8.30 -1.49 -8.85
C GLN A 69 -7.89 -0.78 -10.14
N ALA A 70 -6.58 -0.62 -10.35
CA ALA A 70 -6.05 0.03 -11.54
C ALA A 70 -6.38 -0.70 -12.86
N ASN A 71 -6.72 -1.99 -12.78
CA ASN A 71 -7.10 -2.83 -13.92
C ASN A 71 -8.62 -3.13 -13.96
N GLY A 72 -9.44 -2.32 -13.29
CA GLY A 72 -10.91 -2.41 -13.40
C GLY A 72 -11.56 -3.53 -12.59
N HIS A 73 -10.85 -4.10 -11.62
CA HIS A 73 -11.38 -5.15 -10.74
C HIS A 73 -11.76 -4.63 -9.34
N ALA A 74 -12.01 -3.33 -9.20
CA ALA A 74 -12.36 -2.70 -7.92
C ALA A 74 -13.56 -3.37 -7.23
N ASP A 75 -14.61 -3.70 -7.99
CA ASP A 75 -15.84 -4.31 -7.48
C ASP A 75 -15.76 -5.84 -7.34
N HIS A 76 -14.61 -6.45 -7.60
CA HIS A 76 -14.46 -7.90 -7.50
C HIS A 76 -14.50 -8.32 -6.02
N PRO A 77 -15.27 -9.37 -5.63
CA PRO A 77 -15.40 -9.78 -4.21
C PRO A 77 -14.08 -10.03 -3.49
N ARG A 78 -13.07 -10.48 -4.25
CA ARG A 78 -11.69 -10.66 -3.78
C ARG A 78 -11.05 -9.37 -3.23
N VAL A 79 -11.31 -8.24 -3.89
CA VAL A 79 -10.85 -6.92 -3.44
C VAL A 79 -11.59 -6.51 -2.18
N SER A 80 -12.92 -6.69 -2.13
CA SER A 80 -13.71 -6.40 -0.93
C SER A 80 -13.29 -7.23 0.29
N GLU A 81 -12.91 -8.50 0.10
CA GLU A 81 -12.35 -9.34 1.18
C GLU A 81 -10.97 -8.86 1.64
N ALA A 82 -10.11 -8.45 0.70
CA ALA A 82 -8.81 -7.89 1.01
C ALA A 82 -8.89 -6.54 1.73
N VAL A 83 -9.85 -5.68 1.38
CA VAL A 83 -10.15 -4.44 2.09
C VAL A 83 -10.56 -4.73 3.53
N ARG A 84 -11.44 -5.72 3.75
CA ARG A 84 -11.78 -6.18 5.12
C ARG A 84 -10.56 -6.69 5.88
N MET A 85 -9.67 -7.44 5.22
CA MET A 85 -8.41 -7.88 5.82
C MET A 85 -7.54 -6.69 6.24
N LEU A 86 -7.33 -5.71 5.36
CA LEU A 86 -6.57 -4.51 5.70
C LEU A 86 -7.19 -3.78 6.90
N MET A 87 -8.51 -3.56 6.90
CA MET A 87 -9.19 -2.91 8.02
C MET A 87 -9.06 -3.68 9.34
N ASP A 88 -9.12 -5.00 9.30
CA ASP A 88 -8.90 -5.88 10.47
C ASP A 88 -7.44 -5.86 10.98
N ARG A 89 -6.47 -5.46 10.15
CA ARG A 89 -5.06 -5.31 10.54
C ARG A 89 -4.63 -3.91 10.90
N ARG A 90 -5.55 -2.95 10.94
CA ARG A 90 -5.26 -1.63 11.50
C ARG A 90 -4.97 -1.78 12.99
N LEU A 91 -3.96 -1.08 13.49
CA LEU A 91 -3.65 -1.04 14.91
C LEU A 91 -4.63 -0.12 15.65
N ASP A 92 -4.85 -0.37 16.93
CA ASP A 92 -5.85 0.35 17.73
C ASP A 92 -5.48 1.83 17.84
N HIS A 93 -4.18 2.11 18.02
CA HIS A 93 -3.63 3.47 18.07
C HIS A 93 -3.36 4.09 16.68
N GLY A 94 -3.75 3.40 15.60
CA GLY A 94 -3.63 3.88 14.23
C GLY A 94 -2.44 3.32 13.46
N GLY A 95 -2.55 3.41 12.13
CA GLY A 95 -1.55 2.88 11.22
C GLY A 95 -1.59 1.36 11.05
N TRP A 96 -0.64 0.87 10.26
CA TRP A 96 -0.44 -0.53 9.93
C TRP A 96 1.03 -0.88 10.02
N ASN A 97 1.31 -2.14 10.35
CA ASN A 97 2.62 -2.74 10.21
C ASN A 97 2.57 -3.82 9.12
N TYR A 98 3.35 -4.88 9.27
CA TYR A 98 3.39 -5.97 8.31
C TYR A 98 2.10 -6.82 8.29
N GLY A 99 1.29 -6.79 9.35
CA GLY A 99 -0.02 -7.45 9.42
C GLY A 99 -0.33 -8.13 10.74
N ASN A 100 0.52 -8.01 11.75
CA ASN A 100 0.25 -8.51 13.09
C ASN A 100 -0.18 -7.36 14.00
N THR A 101 -1.38 -7.43 14.57
CA THR A 101 -1.88 -6.41 15.50
C THR A 101 -1.32 -6.64 16.91
N VAL A 102 -1.81 -7.68 17.58
CA VAL A 102 -1.37 -8.08 18.92
C VAL A 102 -0.84 -9.51 18.86
N VAL A 103 0.34 -9.74 19.43
CA VAL A 103 0.99 -11.05 19.53
C VAL A 103 1.41 -11.28 20.97
N PHE A 104 0.99 -12.41 21.57
CA PHE A 104 1.22 -12.72 22.99
C PHE A 104 0.77 -11.59 23.95
N GLY A 105 -0.32 -10.89 23.60
CA GLY A 105 -0.89 -9.82 24.42
C GLY A 105 -0.20 -8.45 24.28
N ALA A 106 0.89 -8.34 23.52
CA ALA A 106 1.54 -7.08 23.20
C ALA A 106 1.07 -6.55 21.83
N GLU A 107 0.57 -5.32 21.78
CA GLU A 107 0.35 -4.62 20.52
C GLU A 107 1.69 -4.27 19.89
N LEU A 108 1.78 -4.42 18.56
CA LEU A 108 2.96 -4.09 17.80
C LEU A 108 2.89 -2.67 17.25
N ASP A 109 4.06 -2.09 16.95
CA ASP A 109 4.14 -0.73 16.42
C ASP A 109 3.79 -0.66 14.93
N PRO A 110 3.16 0.43 14.48
CA PRO A 110 2.93 0.72 13.07
C PRO A 110 4.25 1.01 12.35
N MET A 111 4.24 0.81 11.04
CA MET A 111 5.33 1.16 10.15
C MET A 111 4.85 2.21 9.13
N PRO A 112 5.58 3.31 8.91
CA PRO A 112 5.13 4.36 7.99
C PRO A 112 4.90 3.87 6.56
N ASP A 113 5.77 2.99 6.05
CA ASP A 113 5.67 2.44 4.69
C ASP A 113 4.40 1.61 4.52
N ALA A 114 4.16 0.66 5.43
CA ALA A 114 2.99 -0.20 5.40
C ALA A 114 1.70 0.61 5.59
N THR A 115 1.73 1.63 6.44
CA THR A 115 0.61 2.55 6.61
C THR A 115 0.32 3.33 5.33
N GLY A 116 1.35 3.88 4.67
CA GLY A 116 1.21 4.59 3.40
C GLY A 116 0.64 3.70 2.29
N MET A 117 1.10 2.46 2.19
CA MET A 117 0.58 1.46 1.25
C MET A 117 -0.90 1.13 1.53
N ALA A 118 -1.25 0.85 2.79
CA ALA A 118 -2.64 0.55 3.18
C ALA A 118 -3.57 1.72 2.87
N LEU A 119 -3.19 2.95 3.24
CA LEU A 119 -3.96 4.16 2.95
C LEU A 119 -4.15 4.38 1.44
N ALA A 120 -3.10 4.17 0.64
CA ALA A 120 -3.21 4.28 -0.82
C ALA A 120 -4.18 3.22 -1.38
N ALA A 121 -4.12 1.99 -0.89
CA ALA A 121 -4.98 0.89 -1.34
C ALA A 121 -6.46 1.08 -0.94
N LEU A 122 -6.72 1.71 0.20
CA LEU A 122 -8.07 1.91 0.73
C LEU A 122 -8.82 3.12 0.12
N GLN A 123 -8.17 3.89 -0.76
CA GLN A 123 -8.78 5.05 -1.40
C GLN A 123 -10.06 4.70 -2.15
N GLY A 124 -11.18 5.30 -1.76
CA GLY A 124 -12.49 5.04 -2.37
C GLY A 124 -13.12 3.69 -2.01
N MET A 125 -12.48 2.91 -1.14
CA MET A 125 -12.97 1.61 -0.67
C MET A 125 -13.59 1.67 0.73
N VAL A 126 -13.23 2.69 1.51
CA VAL A 126 -13.69 2.92 2.89
C VAL A 126 -13.95 4.41 3.11
N SER A 127 -14.59 4.76 4.23
CA SER A 127 -14.81 6.16 4.59
C SER A 127 -13.52 6.81 5.12
N ARG A 128 -13.46 8.14 5.11
CA ARG A 128 -12.34 8.88 5.71
C ARG A 128 -12.25 8.61 7.22
N ASP A 129 -13.40 8.55 7.89
CA ASP A 129 -13.48 8.35 9.34
C ASP A 129 -12.86 7.00 9.74
N ASP A 130 -13.04 5.97 8.89
CA ASP A 130 -12.44 4.65 9.09
C ASP A 130 -10.91 4.64 9.02
N ILE A 131 -10.27 5.66 8.46
CA ILE A 131 -8.81 5.70 8.27
C ILE A 131 -8.14 6.88 8.97
N GLN A 132 -8.91 7.70 9.70
CA GLN A 132 -8.41 8.95 10.28
C GLN A 132 -7.22 8.71 11.22
N SER A 133 -7.27 7.67 12.07
CA SER A 133 -6.15 7.31 12.95
C SER A 133 -4.88 6.93 12.18
N GLY A 134 -5.01 6.33 10.98
CA GLY A 134 -3.87 6.05 10.10
C GLY A 134 -3.26 7.32 9.50
N LEU A 135 -4.08 8.31 9.16
CA LEU A 135 -3.60 9.62 8.70
C LEU A 135 -2.90 10.38 9.82
N ASP A 136 -3.48 10.37 11.01
CA ASP A 136 -2.95 11.05 12.21
C ASP A 136 -1.59 10.47 12.62
N TYR A 137 -1.40 9.16 12.48
CA TYR A 137 -0.10 8.51 12.63
C TYR A 137 0.87 8.87 11.50
N LEU A 138 0.46 8.75 10.24
CA LEU A 138 1.41 8.83 9.11
C LEU A 138 1.94 10.25 8.88
N LEU A 139 1.15 11.29 9.10
CA LEU A 139 1.56 12.67 8.83
C LEU A 139 2.83 13.11 9.62
N PRO A 140 2.92 12.95 10.95
CA PRO A 140 4.13 13.27 11.69
C PRO A 140 5.32 12.36 11.32
N GLU A 141 5.09 11.07 11.06
CA GLU A 141 6.13 10.14 10.62
C GLU A 141 6.71 10.51 9.24
N PHE A 142 5.83 10.84 8.30
CA PHE A 142 6.22 11.36 6.99
C PHE A 142 7.08 12.61 7.12
N ASN A 143 6.83 13.45 8.12
CA ASN A 143 7.65 14.64 8.32
C ASN A 143 9.10 14.35 8.72
N GLN A 144 9.33 13.19 9.32
CA GLN A 144 10.63 12.70 9.78
C GLN A 144 11.26 11.69 8.81
N CYS A 145 10.60 11.36 7.70
CA CYS A 145 11.10 10.34 6.78
C CYS A 145 12.41 10.74 6.09
N LEU A 146 13.30 9.77 5.93
CA LEU A 146 14.65 9.97 5.39
C LEU A 146 15.04 8.92 4.34
N THR A 147 14.11 8.10 3.88
CA THR A 147 14.34 7.06 2.87
C THR A 147 13.43 7.27 1.67
N PRO A 148 13.86 6.92 0.45
CA PRO A 148 13.02 6.99 -0.74
C PRO A 148 11.72 6.20 -0.60
N GLN A 149 11.79 4.99 -0.02
CA GLN A 149 10.64 4.09 0.11
C GLN A 149 9.57 4.66 1.04
N THR A 150 9.96 5.06 2.26
CA THR A 150 9.05 5.64 3.25
C THR A 150 8.42 6.93 2.75
N PHE A 151 9.23 7.80 2.13
CA PHE A 151 8.71 9.02 1.52
C PHE A 151 7.69 8.71 0.44
N SER A 152 7.99 7.78 -0.46
CA SER A 152 7.13 7.49 -1.62
C SER A 152 5.77 6.97 -1.18
N TRP A 153 5.74 5.95 -0.34
CA TRP A 153 4.47 5.39 0.15
C TRP A 153 3.74 6.31 1.12
N GLY A 154 4.48 7.02 1.98
CA GLY A 154 3.89 8.01 2.88
C GLY A 154 3.18 9.13 2.11
N ARG A 155 3.84 9.68 1.09
CA ARG A 155 3.24 10.70 0.21
C ARG A 155 2.06 10.15 -0.58
N LEU A 156 2.19 8.98 -1.20
CA LEU A 156 1.10 8.38 -1.99
C LEU A 156 -0.14 8.09 -1.13
N GLY A 157 0.06 7.58 0.09
CA GLY A 157 -1.01 7.31 1.05
C GLY A 157 -1.70 8.61 1.50
N LEU A 158 -0.95 9.60 1.96
CA LEU A 158 -1.52 10.90 2.37
C LEU A 158 -2.21 11.63 1.22
N ALA A 159 -1.63 11.61 0.02
CA ALA A 159 -2.18 12.24 -1.18
C ALA A 159 -3.50 11.57 -1.63
N ALA A 160 -3.63 10.26 -1.45
CA ALA A 160 -4.87 9.53 -1.76
C ALA A 160 -6.09 10.06 -0.96
N TRP A 161 -5.84 10.65 0.21
CA TRP A 161 -6.85 11.23 1.09
C TRP A 161 -6.81 12.77 1.13
N GLY A 162 -6.12 13.40 0.16
CA GLY A 162 -6.06 14.86 0.06
C GLY A 162 -5.42 15.54 1.26
N VAL A 163 -4.55 14.85 2.01
CA VAL A 163 -3.86 15.47 3.15
C VAL A 163 -2.80 16.43 2.61
N PRO A 164 -2.83 17.73 2.98
CA PRO A 164 -1.85 18.69 2.51
C PRO A 164 -0.49 18.42 3.13
N ILE A 165 0.55 18.41 2.29
CA ILE A 165 1.94 18.20 2.70
C ILE A 165 2.81 19.36 2.18
N GLY A 166 3.51 20.02 3.10
CA GLY A 166 4.48 21.07 2.78
C GLY A 166 5.91 20.57 2.62
N GLY A 167 6.77 21.40 2.02
CA GLY A 167 8.22 21.20 2.02
C GLY A 167 8.70 19.97 1.23
N ILE A 168 7.95 19.56 0.20
CA ILE A 168 8.24 18.37 -0.60
C ILE A 168 9.66 18.40 -1.18
N ASP A 169 10.02 19.48 -1.87
CA ASP A 169 11.34 19.60 -2.51
C ASP A 169 12.47 19.54 -1.49
N GLN A 170 12.28 20.19 -0.33
CA GLN A 170 13.25 20.17 0.76
C GLN A 170 13.42 18.76 1.33
N LYS A 171 12.34 17.99 1.45
CA LYS A 171 12.39 16.59 1.90
C LYS A 171 13.09 15.70 0.87
N VAL A 172 12.77 15.84 -0.41
CA VAL A 172 13.43 15.09 -1.50
C VAL A 172 14.92 15.38 -1.51
N ASN A 173 15.32 16.66 -1.45
CA ASN A 173 16.74 17.04 -1.40
C ASN A 173 17.43 16.40 -0.19
N ARG A 174 16.84 16.48 1.01
CA ARG A 174 17.40 15.81 2.21
C ARG A 174 17.57 14.31 2.03
N ILE A 175 16.65 13.63 1.36
CA ILE A 175 16.76 12.19 1.05
C ILE A 175 17.93 11.97 0.09
N LEU A 176 17.97 12.69 -1.03
CA LEU A 176 19.02 12.55 -2.05
C LEU A 176 20.42 12.90 -1.52
N ASP A 177 20.54 13.87 -0.62
CA ASP A 177 21.80 14.28 0.02
C ASP A 177 22.42 13.14 0.85
N ARG A 178 21.60 12.19 1.35
CA ARG A 178 22.12 11.04 2.11
C ARG A 178 22.95 10.09 1.26
N GLN A 179 22.86 10.15 -0.07
CA GLN A 179 23.68 9.32 -0.97
C GLN A 179 25.18 9.56 -0.76
N ALA A 180 25.58 10.77 -0.35
CA ALA A 180 26.96 11.10 -0.03
C ALA A 180 27.53 10.22 1.10
N ARG A 181 26.68 9.72 2.01
CA ARG A 181 27.06 8.87 3.14
C ARG A 181 26.66 7.40 2.95
N LEU A 182 25.53 7.13 2.31
CA LEU A 182 24.92 5.79 2.24
C LEU A 182 25.13 5.08 0.89
N GLY A 183 25.76 5.74 -0.08
CA GLY A 183 25.87 5.25 -1.46
C GLY A 183 24.68 5.67 -2.32
N SER A 184 24.80 5.48 -3.62
CA SER A 184 23.75 5.86 -4.59
C SER A 184 22.48 5.02 -4.38
N TYR A 185 21.32 5.68 -4.50
CA TYR A 185 20.06 4.96 -4.58
C TYR A 185 19.94 4.21 -5.90
N ASP A 186 19.36 3.01 -5.86
CA ASP A 186 19.07 2.26 -7.06
C ASP A 186 17.94 2.91 -7.88
N THR A 187 17.81 2.46 -9.13
CA THR A 187 16.79 2.95 -10.05
C THR A 187 15.36 2.75 -9.53
N SER A 188 15.10 1.72 -8.73
CA SER A 188 13.76 1.45 -8.20
C SER A 188 13.37 2.46 -7.14
N ALA A 189 14.29 2.82 -6.24
CA ALA A 189 14.10 3.83 -5.22
C ALA A 189 13.87 5.22 -5.83
N LEU A 190 14.68 5.58 -6.83
CA LEU A 190 14.50 6.83 -7.58
C LEU A 190 13.20 6.85 -8.39
N GLY A 191 12.83 5.71 -9.00
CA GLY A 191 11.57 5.55 -9.72
C GLY A 191 10.35 5.73 -8.81
N GLN A 192 10.39 5.18 -7.59
CA GLN A 192 9.34 5.38 -6.59
C GLN A 192 9.19 6.85 -6.20
N LEU A 193 10.30 7.56 -5.98
CA LEU A 193 10.28 9.01 -5.71
C LEU A 193 9.61 9.76 -6.85
N LEU A 194 9.98 9.47 -8.10
CA LEU A 194 9.39 10.11 -9.27
C LEU A 194 7.88 9.84 -9.38
N VAL A 195 7.43 8.60 -9.14
CA VAL A 195 6.00 8.27 -9.11
C VAL A 195 5.28 9.06 -8.03
N ALA A 196 5.82 9.09 -6.81
CA ALA A 196 5.22 9.82 -5.70
C ALA A 196 5.11 11.32 -6.00
N LEU A 197 6.15 11.93 -6.59
CA LEU A 197 6.16 13.34 -6.97
C LEU A 197 5.12 13.66 -8.06
N ASN A 198 4.90 12.74 -9.01
CA ASN A 198 3.96 12.91 -10.12
C ASN A 198 2.51 12.47 -9.82
N ALA A 199 2.23 12.05 -8.59
CA ALA A 199 0.91 11.57 -8.15
C ALA A 199 0.32 12.43 -7.01
N PRO A 200 -0.04 13.72 -7.27
CA PRO A 200 -0.53 14.62 -6.24
C PRO A 200 -1.89 14.22 -5.63
N GLU A 201 -2.65 13.36 -6.30
CA GLU A 201 -3.92 12.79 -5.83
C GLU A 201 -3.78 11.31 -5.40
N GLY A 202 -2.54 10.88 -5.14
CA GLY A 202 -2.20 9.48 -4.91
C GLY A 202 -2.12 8.67 -6.21
N ILE A 203 -1.77 7.39 -6.07
CA ILE A 203 -1.47 6.52 -7.22
C ILE A 203 -2.67 6.32 -8.14
N MET A 204 -3.89 6.22 -7.61
CA MET A 204 -5.09 6.04 -8.44
C MET A 204 -5.45 7.29 -9.24
N GLY A 205 -5.09 8.49 -8.75
CA GLY A 205 -5.21 9.73 -9.53
C GLY A 205 -4.32 9.70 -10.77
N LEU A 206 -3.07 9.22 -10.62
CA LEU A 206 -2.16 9.01 -11.73
C LEU A 206 -2.71 7.98 -12.74
N VAL A 207 -3.24 6.84 -12.26
CA VAL A 207 -3.88 5.83 -13.11
C VAL A 207 -5.05 6.41 -13.91
N LYS A 208 -5.94 7.18 -13.27
CA LYS A 208 -7.06 7.84 -13.95
C LYS A 208 -6.58 8.80 -15.04
N LYS A 209 -5.50 9.55 -14.79
CA LYS A 209 -4.90 10.45 -15.78
C LYS A 209 -4.33 9.69 -16.98
N MET A 210 -3.62 8.58 -16.73
CA MET A 210 -3.08 7.73 -17.80
C MET A 210 -4.18 7.14 -18.68
N ASN A 211 -5.28 6.67 -18.10
CA ASN A 211 -6.40 6.12 -18.86
C ASN A 211 -7.15 7.19 -19.68
N ARG A 212 -7.16 8.45 -19.24
CA ARG A 212 -7.79 9.56 -19.98
C ARG A 212 -6.94 10.08 -21.15
N GLY A 213 -5.62 9.93 -21.10
CA GLY A 213 -4.69 10.37 -22.13
C GLY A 213 -4.43 9.36 -23.26
N ALA A 214 -5.10 8.20 -23.23
CA ALA A 214 -4.95 7.10 -24.19
C ALA A 214 -6.08 7.09 -25.26
N ILE A 215 -6.50 8.27 -25.72
CA ILE A 215 -7.49 8.46 -26.81
C ILE A 215 -6.80 9.19 -27.96
#